data_AF-A0A846H6U2-F1
#
_entry.id   AF-A0A846H6U2-F1
#
_cell.length_a   1.000
_cell.length_b   1.000
_cell.length_c   1.000
_cell.angle_alpha   90.00
_cell.angle_beta   90.00
_cell.angle_gamma   90.00
#
_symmetry.space_group_name_H-M   'P 1'
#
loop_
_entity.id
_entity.type
_entity.pdbx_description
1 polymer ?
#
loop_
_entity_poly.entity_id
_entity_poly.type
_entity_poly.pdbx_seq_one_letter_code
_entity_poly.pdbx_strand_id
1 'polypeptide(L)'
;MDFDYFRHNEGTPTNNNRQSLLASGWRPFNREFDWGFLWHLLHTDAGELTQKSLNLASNIADNLGRTNYAWWANILNVVSDNTRYEIEKLWNYITPEPNSPDHRYKDILSTETPIVQFVSRNSIPIDYVLNRLQEITVLRVLELLGRPDIITQYYLERDFYFPVERFSNWERLDVINTVYAYWSKYDVWLQIDPYDRGRRQYTLMARKLTPLINKATYDLAMMLSGYQSRVGKVHSQFPIRTFPEDIQSFTDSVQQAVLNQKQLAVLVHGEPGTGKTAWTQAVAKEILVPLGYVIFILDHDAIANFVPPTYLERICIIINEADNLAQDRASEVAQYNNKTEHILSLLDGTLYQSVIDESGIQMQQRLVILMTCNTTERLDPAMLRKGRIDLMYKFEQKFV
;
A
#
# COMPACT_ATOMS: atom_id res chain seq x y z
N MET A 1 55.45 9.84 -16.94
CA MET A 1 55.13 8.50 -16.43
C MET A 1 53.68 8.56 -16.04
N ASP A 2 52.84 8.20 -17.02
CA ASP A 2 51.39 8.15 -16.89
C ASP A 2 51.00 7.01 -15.95
N PHE A 3 50.06 7.29 -15.06
CA PHE A 3 49.48 6.30 -14.15
C PHE A 3 48.32 5.61 -14.85
N ASP A 4 48.56 4.37 -15.26
CA ASP A 4 47.55 3.40 -15.70
C ASP A 4 46.54 3.12 -14.57
N TYR A 5 45.32 3.62 -14.72
CA TYR A 5 44.14 3.18 -13.97
C TYR A 5 43.01 2.81 -14.95
N PHE A 6 43.22 1.77 -15.77
CA PHE A 6 42.14 1.11 -16.49
C PHE A 6 42.42 -0.39 -16.64
N ARG A 7 41.97 -1.20 -15.68
CA ARG A 7 41.36 -2.52 -15.95
C ARG A 7 40.86 -3.17 -14.66
N HIS A 8 39.54 -3.33 -14.55
CA HIS A 8 38.80 -4.56 -14.23
C HIS A 8 37.41 -4.20 -13.68
N ASN A 9 36.44 -4.11 -14.58
CA ASN A 9 35.05 -4.46 -14.30
C ASN A 9 34.42 -4.95 -15.62
N GLU A 10 35.04 -5.98 -16.20
CA GLU A 10 34.32 -6.92 -17.06
C GLU A 10 33.51 -7.83 -16.13
N GLY A 11 32.19 -7.80 -16.27
CA GLY A 11 31.28 -8.55 -15.41
C GLY A 11 29.90 -7.95 -15.26
N THR A 12 29.47 -7.04 -16.14
CA THR A 12 28.03 -6.86 -16.37
C THR A 12 27.53 -8.14 -17.04
N PRO A 13 26.55 -8.87 -16.48
CA PRO A 13 25.91 -9.91 -17.24
C PRO A 13 25.21 -9.23 -18.41
N THR A 14 25.75 -9.45 -19.61
CA THR A 14 25.13 -9.13 -20.89
C THR A 14 23.83 -9.91 -20.98
N ASN A 15 22.76 -9.32 -20.45
CA ASN A 15 21.43 -9.88 -20.53
C ASN A 15 20.94 -9.71 -21.97
N ASN A 16 21.33 -10.67 -22.83
CA ASN A 16 21.03 -10.79 -24.25
C ASN A 16 19.53 -11.04 -24.57
N ASN A 17 18.63 -10.63 -23.68
CA ASN A 17 17.19 -10.85 -23.76
C ASN A 17 16.38 -9.55 -23.56
N ARG A 18 16.93 -8.38 -23.89
CA ARG A 18 16.11 -7.17 -24.05
C ARG A 18 15.33 -7.27 -25.35
N GLN A 19 14.20 -7.99 -25.31
CA GLN A 19 13.13 -7.79 -26.28
C GLN A 19 12.89 -6.29 -26.34
N SER A 20 13.01 -5.70 -27.54
CA SER A 20 12.53 -4.35 -27.80
C SER A 20 11.11 -4.24 -27.23
N LEU A 21 10.74 -3.13 -26.57
CA LEU A 21 9.37 -2.92 -26.06
C LEU A 21 8.31 -3.25 -27.14
N LEU A 22 8.65 -3.05 -28.41
CA LEU A 22 7.82 -3.43 -29.56
C LEU A 22 7.56 -4.95 -29.65
N ALA A 23 8.55 -5.77 -29.35
CA ALA A 23 8.45 -7.23 -29.34
C ALA A 23 7.60 -7.74 -28.17
N SER A 24 7.61 -7.06 -27.03
CA SER A 24 6.71 -7.35 -25.91
C SER A 24 5.30 -6.73 -26.10
N GLY A 25 5.06 -6.06 -27.23
CA GLY A 25 3.74 -5.63 -27.67
C GLY A 25 3.39 -4.17 -27.38
N TRP A 26 4.33 -3.40 -26.83
CA TRP A 26 4.19 -1.96 -26.67
C TRP A 26 4.18 -1.25 -28.02
N ARG A 27 3.49 -0.12 -28.08
CA ARG A 27 3.41 0.72 -29.27
C ARG A 27 3.83 2.15 -28.92
N PRO A 28 4.49 2.87 -29.84
CA PRO A 28 4.73 4.29 -29.64
C PRO A 28 3.39 4.99 -29.45
N PHE A 29 3.30 5.80 -28.40
CA PHE A 29 2.11 6.59 -28.12
C PHE A 29 2.16 7.84 -28.99
N ASN A 30 1.36 7.83 -30.06
CA ASN A 30 1.22 8.99 -30.92
C ASN A 30 0.17 9.91 -30.30
N ARG A 31 0.61 11.08 -29.85
CA ARG A 31 -0.30 12.12 -29.33
C ARG A 31 -1.20 12.59 -30.46
N GLU A 32 -2.52 12.59 -30.20
CA GLU A 32 -3.49 13.10 -31.15
C GLU A 32 -3.41 14.63 -31.21
N PHE A 33 -3.58 15.18 -32.42
CA PHE A 33 -3.54 16.62 -32.61
C PHE A 33 -4.86 17.26 -32.21
N ASP A 34 -4.82 18.18 -31.26
CA ASP A 34 -5.98 18.94 -30.79
C ASP A 34 -5.92 20.39 -31.30
N TRP A 35 -6.86 20.73 -32.19
CA TRP A 35 -7.00 22.08 -32.74
C TRP A 35 -7.31 23.13 -31.67
N GLY A 36 -8.06 22.78 -30.63
CA GLY A 36 -8.37 23.67 -29.52
C GLY A 36 -7.14 24.00 -28.68
N PHE A 37 -6.31 22.98 -28.40
CA PHE A 37 -5.04 23.17 -27.68
C PHE A 37 -4.06 24.04 -28.48
N LEU A 38 -3.91 23.80 -29.78
CA LEU A 38 -3.06 24.64 -30.64
C LEU A 38 -3.53 26.11 -30.64
N TRP A 39 -4.84 26.35 -30.75
CA TRP A 39 -5.38 27.71 -30.72
C TRP A 39 -5.11 28.40 -29.38
N HIS A 40 -5.26 27.66 -28.28
CA HIS A 40 -4.92 28.14 -26.94
C HIS A 40 -3.42 28.46 -26.80
N LEU A 41 -2.55 27.59 -27.30
CA LEU A 41 -1.10 27.78 -27.31
C LEU A 41 -0.70 29.01 -28.12
N LEU A 42 -1.32 29.23 -29.29
CA LEU A 42 -1.09 30.42 -30.12
C LEU A 42 -1.48 31.73 -29.41
N HIS A 43 -2.44 31.70 -28.50
CA HIS A 43 -2.83 32.89 -27.72
C HIS A 43 -1.98 33.09 -26.47
N THR A 44 -1.50 31.99 -25.87
CA THR A 44 -0.81 32.02 -24.57
C THR A 44 0.71 32.16 -24.73
N ASP A 45 1.29 31.49 -25.73
CA ASP A 45 2.74 31.34 -25.88
C ASP A 45 3.19 31.26 -27.36
N ALA A 46 2.79 32.27 -28.15
CA ALA A 46 3.20 32.37 -29.55
C ALA A 46 4.72 32.49 -29.76
N GLY A 47 5.43 33.06 -28.78
CA GLY A 47 6.88 33.30 -28.84
C GLY A 47 7.69 32.00 -28.82
N GLU A 48 7.42 31.10 -27.88
CA GLU A 48 8.15 29.84 -27.79
C GLU A 48 7.76 28.88 -28.94
N LEU A 49 6.49 28.88 -29.37
CA LEU A 49 6.04 28.15 -30.56
C LEU A 49 6.81 28.56 -31.82
N THR A 50 6.90 29.87 -32.08
CA THR A 50 7.61 30.39 -33.25
C THR A 50 9.09 30.03 -33.19
N GLN A 51 9.73 30.16 -32.01
CA GLN A 51 11.12 29.77 -31.83
C GLN A 51 11.37 28.27 -32.12
N LYS A 52 10.54 27.35 -31.57
CA LYS A 52 10.70 25.91 -31.84
C LYS A 52 10.45 25.57 -33.30
N SER A 53 9.47 26.21 -33.94
CA SER A 53 9.20 26.02 -35.37
C SER A 53 10.37 26.50 -36.25
N LEU A 54 11.00 27.63 -35.90
CA LEU A 54 12.18 28.16 -36.60
C LEU A 54 13.41 27.27 -36.41
N ASN A 55 13.63 26.74 -35.21
CA ASN A 55 14.72 25.80 -34.95
C ASN A 55 14.58 24.53 -35.80
N LEU A 56 13.36 23.99 -35.90
CA LEU A 56 13.06 22.86 -36.76
C LEU A 56 13.33 23.19 -38.25
N ALA A 57 12.82 24.33 -38.71
CA ALA A 57 13.03 24.78 -40.09
C ALA A 57 14.51 24.99 -40.42
N SER A 58 15.29 25.59 -39.50
CA SER A 58 16.73 25.77 -39.63
C SER A 58 17.45 24.43 -39.74
N ASN A 59 17.14 23.48 -38.85
CA ASN A 59 17.77 22.15 -38.87
C ASN A 59 17.47 21.38 -40.17
N ILE A 60 16.25 21.48 -40.70
CA ILE A 60 15.89 20.87 -41.99
C ILE A 60 16.63 21.56 -43.13
N ALA A 61 16.68 22.90 -43.14
CA ALA A 61 17.40 23.67 -44.15
C ALA A 61 18.90 23.36 -44.16
N ASP A 62 19.53 23.30 -42.98
CA ASP A 62 20.94 22.95 -42.82
C ASP A 62 21.22 21.53 -43.28
N ASN A 63 20.31 20.57 -43.05
CA ASN A 63 20.47 19.19 -43.52
C ASN A 63 20.33 19.08 -45.04
N LEU A 64 19.39 19.82 -45.66
CA LEU A 64 19.17 19.81 -47.10
C LEU A 64 20.23 20.60 -47.89
N GLY A 65 20.79 21.65 -47.28
CA GLY A 65 21.77 22.56 -47.89
C GLY A 65 23.22 22.05 -47.90
N ARG A 66 23.51 20.87 -47.36
CA ARG A 66 24.88 20.31 -47.34
C ARG A 66 25.35 19.98 -48.75
N THR A 67 26.42 20.63 -49.21
CA THR A 67 27.02 20.38 -50.53
C THR A 67 28.01 19.21 -50.56
N ASN A 68 28.39 18.69 -49.39
CA ASN A 68 29.41 17.66 -49.25
C ASN A 68 28.88 16.22 -49.47
N TYR A 69 27.57 16.06 -49.65
CA TYR A 69 26.92 14.78 -49.89
C TYR A 69 26.02 14.86 -51.11
N ALA A 70 25.67 13.70 -51.68
CA ALA A 70 24.67 13.65 -52.74
C ALA A 70 23.31 14.14 -52.23
N TRP A 71 22.54 14.82 -53.08
CA TRP A 71 21.24 15.40 -52.73
C TRP A 71 20.26 14.40 -52.09
N TRP A 72 20.31 13.12 -52.51
CA TRP A 72 19.47 12.06 -51.93
C TRP A 72 19.92 11.64 -50.52
N ALA A 73 21.22 11.75 -50.21
CA ALA A 73 21.75 11.46 -48.88
C ALA A 73 21.33 12.54 -47.87
N ASN A 74 21.23 13.80 -48.32
CA ASN A 74 20.65 14.88 -47.52
C ASN A 74 19.18 14.62 -47.17
N ILE A 75 18.41 14.10 -48.13
CA ILE A 75 17.00 13.71 -47.91
C ILE A 75 16.91 12.56 -46.89
N LEU A 76 17.76 11.53 -47.01
CA LEU A 76 17.81 10.44 -46.02
C LEU A 76 18.21 10.96 -44.64
N ASN A 77 19.08 11.95 -44.57
CA ASN A 77 19.50 12.57 -43.32
C ASN A 77 18.39 13.41 -42.65
N VAL A 78 17.41 13.91 -43.40
CA VAL A 78 16.19 14.51 -42.82
C VAL A 78 15.34 13.45 -42.08
N VAL A 79 15.49 12.18 -42.44
CA VAL A 79 14.84 11.05 -41.76
C VAL A 79 15.74 10.47 -40.64
N SER A 80 16.92 11.06 -40.40
CA SER A 80 17.81 10.63 -39.32
C SER A 80 17.22 10.86 -37.93
N ASP A 81 17.73 10.12 -36.95
CA ASP A 81 17.29 10.20 -35.55
C ASP A 81 17.39 11.64 -34.97
N ASN A 82 18.38 12.42 -35.41
CA ASN A 82 18.57 13.80 -34.94
C ASN A 82 17.46 14.75 -35.42
N THR A 83 17.07 14.66 -36.69
CA THR A 83 15.99 15.49 -37.22
C THR A 83 14.64 15.03 -36.68
N ARG A 84 14.48 13.72 -36.49
CA ARG A 84 13.30 13.13 -35.86
C ARG A 84 13.12 13.61 -34.42
N TYR A 85 14.20 13.75 -33.65
CA TYR A 85 14.16 14.32 -32.30
C TYR A 85 13.59 15.75 -32.29
N GLU A 86 14.06 16.62 -33.20
CA GLU A 86 13.54 18.00 -33.30
C GLU A 86 12.08 18.05 -33.75
N ILE A 87 11.66 17.15 -34.65
CA ILE A 87 10.24 16.98 -35.03
C ILE A 87 9.41 16.56 -33.82
N GLU A 88 9.87 15.55 -33.07
CA GLU A 88 9.17 15.06 -31.87
C GLU A 88 9.12 16.13 -30.78
N LYS A 89 10.16 16.95 -30.62
CA LYS A 89 10.18 18.08 -29.67
C LYS A 89 9.12 19.13 -30.00
N LEU A 90 8.97 19.50 -31.28
CA LEU A 90 7.90 20.39 -31.71
C LEU A 90 6.53 19.73 -31.55
N TRP A 91 6.41 18.46 -31.95
CA TRP A 91 5.17 17.69 -31.85
C TRP A 91 4.68 17.62 -30.39
N ASN A 92 5.55 17.26 -29.46
CA ASN A 92 5.25 17.19 -28.03
C ASN A 92 4.81 18.53 -27.44
N TYR A 93 5.30 19.65 -27.98
CA TYR A 93 4.91 21.00 -27.54
C TYR A 93 3.55 21.45 -28.09
N ILE A 94 3.19 21.05 -29.32
CA ILE A 94 1.91 21.44 -29.94
C ILE A 94 0.75 20.49 -29.62
N THR A 95 1.02 19.35 -29.00
CA THR A 95 0.01 18.39 -28.55
C THR A 95 -0.14 18.41 -27.03
N PRO A 96 -1.35 18.18 -26.49
CA PRO A 96 -1.54 18.12 -25.05
C PRO A 96 -0.67 17.00 -24.43
N GLU A 97 -0.21 17.25 -23.20
CA GLU A 97 0.50 16.23 -22.44
C GLU A 97 -0.40 15.02 -22.19
N PRO A 98 0.14 13.79 -22.24
CA PRO A 98 -0.63 12.63 -21.86
C PRO A 98 -1.08 12.77 -20.41
N ASN A 99 -2.24 12.18 -20.09
CA ASN A 99 -2.68 12.09 -18.72
C ASN A 99 -1.56 11.47 -17.88
N SER A 100 -1.11 12.21 -16.88
CA SER A 100 -0.11 11.79 -15.91
C SER A 100 -0.76 11.76 -14.53
N PRO A 101 -0.23 10.96 -13.58
CA PRO A 101 -0.71 10.99 -12.22
C PRO A 101 -0.52 12.40 -11.65
N ASP A 102 -1.61 13.06 -11.25
CA ASP A 102 -1.51 14.30 -10.49
C ASP A 102 -0.89 14.01 -9.12
N HIS A 103 0.36 14.45 -8.89
CA HIS A 103 1.05 14.25 -7.62
C HIS A 103 0.35 14.92 -6.41
N ARG A 104 -0.77 15.63 -6.63
CA ARG A 104 -1.66 16.16 -5.58
C ARG A 104 -2.69 15.13 -5.07
N TYR A 105 -2.65 13.87 -5.51
CA TYR A 105 -3.47 12.82 -4.91
C TYR A 105 -3.26 12.75 -3.40
N LYS A 106 -4.37 12.64 -2.67
CA LYS A 106 -4.38 12.68 -1.20
C LYS A 106 -4.03 11.34 -0.57
N ASP A 107 -4.46 10.24 -1.19
CA ASP A 107 -4.23 8.89 -0.68
C ASP A 107 -3.22 8.17 -1.58
N ILE A 108 -2.11 7.74 -0.98
CA ILE A 108 -1.05 6.98 -1.66
C ILE A 108 -0.83 5.68 -0.87
N LEU A 109 -0.77 4.55 -1.57
CA LEU A 109 -0.44 3.25 -0.99
C LEU A 109 0.64 2.57 -1.83
N SER A 110 1.85 2.45 -1.29
CA SER A 110 3.00 1.85 -1.98
C SER A 110 3.42 0.53 -1.35
N THR A 111 3.81 -0.46 -2.15
CA THR A 111 4.33 -1.74 -1.65
C THR A 111 5.40 -2.30 -2.56
N GLU A 112 6.35 -3.05 -2.01
CA GLU A 112 7.32 -3.83 -2.78
C GLU A 112 6.80 -5.27 -2.98
N THR A 113 7.04 -5.86 -4.13
CA THR A 113 6.61 -7.23 -4.45
C THR A 113 7.69 -7.96 -5.25
N PRO A 114 8.03 -9.23 -4.93
CA PRO A 114 7.59 -9.98 -3.74
C PRO A 114 8.30 -9.51 -2.46
N ILE A 115 7.58 -9.54 -1.33
CA ILE A 115 8.18 -9.28 -0.02
C ILE A 115 8.95 -10.53 0.43
N VAL A 116 10.25 -10.35 0.68
CA VAL A 116 11.13 -11.40 1.19
C VAL A 116 11.21 -11.30 2.71
N GLN A 117 10.95 -12.41 3.41
CA GLN A 117 11.14 -12.46 4.85
C GLN A 117 12.64 -12.52 5.17
N PHE A 118 13.15 -11.49 5.83
CA PHE A 118 14.46 -11.58 6.48
C PHE A 118 14.28 -12.32 7.80
N VAL A 119 14.58 -13.62 7.80
CA VAL A 119 14.48 -14.47 9.00
C VAL A 119 15.63 -14.14 9.95
N SER A 120 15.38 -13.28 10.93
CA SER A 120 16.24 -13.13 12.11
C SER A 120 15.64 -13.94 13.26
N ARG A 121 16.46 -14.73 13.96
CA ARG A 121 16.03 -15.47 15.16
C ARG A 121 15.74 -14.54 16.36
N ASN A 122 16.11 -13.27 16.27
CA ASN A 122 16.11 -12.34 17.40
C ASN A 122 15.07 -11.22 17.28
N SER A 123 14.23 -11.18 16.24
CA SER A 123 13.22 -10.14 16.08
C SER A 123 11.90 -10.69 15.55
N ILE A 124 10.80 -10.19 16.12
CA ILE A 124 9.45 -10.48 15.62
C ILE A 124 9.29 -9.77 14.28
N PRO A 125 8.86 -10.46 13.22
CA PRO A 125 8.79 -9.89 11.88
C PRO A 125 7.51 -9.02 11.71
N ILE A 126 7.26 -8.06 12.61
CA ILE A 126 6.07 -7.19 12.55
C ILE A 126 6.05 -6.42 11.24
N ASP A 127 7.17 -5.76 10.90
CA ASP A 127 7.29 -4.97 9.66
C ASP A 127 7.06 -5.85 8.42
N TYR A 128 7.63 -7.06 8.40
CA TYR A 128 7.39 -8.01 7.31
C TYR A 128 5.91 -8.35 7.15
N VAL A 129 5.18 -8.53 8.26
CA VAL A 129 3.77 -8.92 8.26
C VAL A 129 2.86 -7.75 7.88
N LEU A 130 3.17 -6.56 8.39
CA LEU A 130 2.49 -5.32 7.98
C LEU A 130 2.73 -5.01 6.49
N ASN A 131 3.97 -5.16 6.02
CA ASN A 131 4.28 -5.03 4.60
C ASN A 131 3.57 -6.10 3.78
N ARG A 132 3.53 -7.35 4.26
CA ARG A 132 2.81 -8.46 3.59
C ARG A 132 1.30 -8.22 3.52
N LEU A 133 0.71 -7.64 4.57
CA LEU A 133 -0.68 -7.18 4.55
C LEU A 133 -0.90 -6.13 3.47
N GLN A 134 0.00 -5.15 3.40
CA GLN A 134 -0.07 -4.06 2.43
C GLN A 134 0.07 -4.57 1.00
N GLU A 135 0.99 -5.50 0.75
CA GLU A 135 1.15 -6.20 -0.53
C GLU A 135 -0.13 -6.94 -0.93
N ILE A 136 -0.70 -7.75 -0.03
CA ILE A 136 -1.97 -8.46 -0.28
C ILE A 136 -3.10 -7.46 -0.56
N THR A 137 -3.13 -6.33 0.16
CA THR A 137 -4.12 -5.28 -0.02
C THR A 137 -4.01 -4.66 -1.41
N VAL A 138 -2.81 -4.24 -1.82
CA VAL A 138 -2.57 -3.65 -3.16
C VAL A 138 -2.95 -4.65 -4.26
N LEU A 139 -2.50 -5.91 -4.16
CA LEU A 139 -2.80 -6.93 -5.16
C LEU A 139 -4.30 -7.22 -5.27
N ARG A 140 -5.02 -7.29 -4.14
CA ARG A 140 -6.48 -7.43 -4.14
C ARG A 140 -7.19 -6.19 -4.68
N VAL A 141 -6.68 -4.98 -4.41
CA VAL A 141 -7.22 -3.76 -5.03
C VAL A 141 -7.04 -3.83 -6.54
N LEU A 142 -5.88 -4.25 -7.05
CA LEU A 142 -5.65 -4.43 -8.49
C LEU A 142 -6.58 -5.47 -9.11
N GLU A 143 -6.87 -6.56 -8.39
CA GLU A 143 -7.86 -7.56 -8.82
C GLU A 143 -9.28 -6.96 -8.90
N LEU A 144 -9.67 -6.13 -7.93
CA LEU A 144 -10.96 -5.43 -7.93
C LEU A 144 -11.08 -4.38 -9.04
N LEU A 145 -9.98 -3.70 -9.36
CA LEU A 145 -9.91 -2.72 -10.45
C LEU A 145 -9.97 -3.40 -11.82
N GLY A 146 -9.43 -4.61 -11.94
CA GLY A 146 -9.45 -5.41 -13.15
C GLY A 146 -8.56 -4.82 -14.25
N ARG A 147 -9.08 -4.73 -15.47
CA ARG A 147 -8.31 -4.22 -16.63
C ARG A 147 -8.22 -2.69 -16.59
N PRO A 148 -7.03 -2.09 -16.73
CA PRO A 148 -6.86 -0.64 -16.81
C PRO A 148 -7.38 -0.09 -18.14
N ASP A 149 -7.75 1.18 -18.18
CA ASP A 149 -8.18 1.86 -19.42
C ASP A 149 -6.98 2.29 -20.27
N ILE A 150 -5.89 2.66 -19.61
CA ILE A 150 -4.66 3.14 -20.23
C ILE A 150 -3.48 2.53 -19.49
N ILE A 151 -2.48 2.06 -20.23
CA ILE A 151 -1.17 1.65 -19.71
C ILE A 151 -0.11 2.38 -20.53
N THR A 152 0.76 3.13 -19.87
CA THR A 152 1.83 3.90 -20.50
C THR A 152 3.17 3.65 -19.82
N GLN A 153 4.25 3.84 -20.56
CA GLN A 153 5.61 3.79 -20.04
C GLN A 153 6.48 4.80 -20.77
N TYR A 154 7.31 5.52 -20.02
CA TYR A 154 8.30 6.42 -20.60
C TYR A 154 9.64 5.71 -20.78
N TYR A 155 10.14 5.66 -22.02
CA TYR A 155 11.41 5.00 -22.35
C TYR A 155 12.12 5.71 -23.50
N LEU A 156 13.43 5.98 -23.33
CA LEU A 156 14.27 6.68 -24.32
C LEU A 156 13.60 7.97 -24.85
N GLU A 157 13.13 8.80 -23.92
CA GLU A 157 12.48 10.09 -24.23
C GLU A 157 11.17 10.01 -25.01
N ARG A 158 10.53 8.83 -25.01
CA ARG A 158 9.27 8.60 -25.70
C ARG A 158 8.24 7.93 -24.82
N ASP A 159 7.00 8.33 -25.03
CA ASP A 159 5.83 7.68 -24.45
C ASP A 159 5.47 6.45 -25.28
N PHE A 160 5.33 5.31 -24.60
CA PHE A 160 4.79 4.08 -25.17
C PHE A 160 3.48 3.77 -24.48
N TYR A 161 2.52 3.20 -25.21
CA TYR A 161 1.33 2.62 -24.63
C TYR A 161 1.26 1.13 -24.88
N PHE A 162 0.64 0.42 -23.95
CA PHE A 162 0.37 -1.00 -24.09
C PHE A 162 -1.10 -1.20 -24.47
N PRO A 163 -1.42 -1.88 -25.58
CA PRO A 163 -2.80 -2.19 -25.95
C PRO A 163 -3.47 -3.04 -24.87
N VAL A 164 -4.47 -2.46 -24.19
CA VAL A 164 -5.19 -3.08 -23.06
C VAL A 164 -5.82 -4.42 -23.42
N GLU A 165 -6.20 -4.63 -24.68
CA GLU A 165 -6.73 -5.91 -25.17
C GLU A 165 -5.77 -7.09 -24.99
N ARG A 166 -4.45 -6.82 -24.99
CA ARG A 166 -3.40 -7.82 -24.79
C ARG A 166 -3.05 -8.01 -23.31
N PHE A 167 -3.58 -7.16 -22.43
CA PHE A 167 -3.27 -7.22 -21.01
C PHE A 167 -3.90 -8.47 -20.38
N SER A 168 -3.06 -9.25 -19.69
CA SER A 168 -3.48 -10.47 -18.99
C SER A 168 -3.16 -10.43 -17.50
N ASN A 169 -1.93 -10.13 -17.12
CA ASN A 169 -1.49 -10.01 -15.73
C ASN A 169 -0.33 -9.02 -15.62
N TRP A 170 -0.25 -8.33 -14.48
CA TRP A 170 0.83 -7.42 -14.08
C TRP A 170 2.20 -8.10 -14.06
N GLU A 171 2.29 -9.34 -13.59
CA GLU A 171 3.57 -10.07 -13.50
C GLU A 171 4.24 -10.31 -14.86
N ARG A 172 3.44 -10.51 -15.91
CA ARG A 172 3.92 -10.77 -17.27
C ARG A 172 4.26 -9.51 -18.06
N LEU A 173 3.86 -8.35 -17.55
CA LEU A 173 4.15 -7.08 -18.20
C LEU A 173 5.63 -6.76 -18.02
N ASP A 174 6.34 -6.51 -19.13
CA ASP A 174 7.74 -6.07 -19.10
C ASP A 174 7.80 -4.62 -18.63
N VAL A 175 8.46 -4.41 -17.50
CA VAL A 175 8.67 -3.10 -16.87
C VAL A 175 10.16 -2.78 -16.99
N ILE A 176 10.53 -1.91 -17.95
CA ILE A 176 11.93 -1.48 -18.11
C ILE A 176 12.23 -0.25 -17.26
N ASN A 177 11.29 0.70 -17.25
CA ASN A 177 11.28 1.92 -16.43
C ASN A 177 9.94 1.97 -15.68
N THR A 178 9.54 3.15 -15.21
CA THR A 178 8.23 3.40 -14.61
C THR A 178 7.09 3.18 -15.60
N VAL A 179 6.18 2.27 -15.25
CA VAL A 179 4.91 2.05 -15.95
C VAL A 179 3.79 2.73 -15.18
N TYR A 180 2.93 3.44 -15.89
CA TYR A 180 1.71 4.01 -15.35
C TYR A 180 0.50 3.28 -15.91
N ALA A 181 -0.50 3.06 -15.07
CA ALA A 181 -1.80 2.57 -15.49
C ALA A 181 -2.92 3.38 -14.84
N TYR A 182 -4.00 3.57 -15.57
CA TYR A 182 -5.12 4.42 -15.13
C TYR A 182 -6.47 3.72 -15.29
N TRP A 183 -7.33 3.93 -14.29
CA TRP A 183 -8.73 3.53 -14.30
C TRP A 183 -9.62 4.75 -14.14
N SER A 184 -10.22 5.19 -15.24
CA SER A 184 -11.13 6.34 -15.32
C SER A 184 -12.37 6.20 -14.43
N LYS A 185 -12.91 4.97 -14.32
CA LYS A 185 -14.09 4.67 -13.50
C LYS A 185 -13.90 4.99 -12.02
N TYR A 186 -12.71 4.74 -11.50
CA TYR A 186 -12.40 4.91 -10.07
C TYR A 186 -11.51 6.12 -9.79
N ASP A 187 -11.00 6.77 -10.85
CA ASP A 187 -9.98 7.82 -10.78
C ASP A 187 -8.74 7.37 -9.97
N VAL A 188 -8.21 6.20 -10.35
CA VAL A 188 -7.06 5.56 -9.70
C VAL A 188 -5.92 5.45 -10.69
N TRP A 189 -4.73 5.85 -10.25
CA TRP A 189 -3.47 5.61 -10.92
C TRP A 189 -2.71 4.49 -10.21
N LEU A 190 -2.03 3.67 -11.00
CA LEU A 190 -1.01 2.75 -10.56
C LEU A 190 0.31 3.16 -11.19
N GLN A 191 1.33 3.30 -10.37
CA GLN A 191 2.72 3.44 -10.79
C GLN A 191 3.46 2.15 -10.43
N ILE A 192 4.19 1.59 -11.38
CA ILE A 192 5.03 0.41 -11.20
C ILE A 192 6.46 0.78 -11.53
N ASP A 193 7.31 0.76 -10.51
CA ASP A 193 8.73 1.03 -10.65
C ASP A 193 9.54 -0.27 -10.56
N PRO A 194 10.55 -0.47 -11.44
CA PRO A 194 11.48 -1.58 -11.30
C PRO A 194 12.33 -1.37 -10.05
N TYR A 195 12.40 -2.38 -9.19
CA TYR A 195 13.16 -2.37 -7.95
C TYR A 195 14.25 -3.46 -7.97
N ASP A 196 15.23 -3.36 -7.06
CA ASP A 196 16.43 -4.21 -7.09
C ASP A 196 16.11 -5.72 -7.14
N ARG A 197 16.89 -6.45 -7.93
CA ARG A 197 16.82 -7.92 -8.14
C ARG A 197 15.48 -8.44 -8.67
N GLY A 198 14.82 -7.68 -9.54
CA GLY A 198 13.57 -8.10 -10.20
C GLY A 198 12.33 -7.95 -9.33
N ARG A 199 12.43 -7.24 -8.21
CA ARG A 199 11.29 -6.76 -7.44
C ARG A 199 10.63 -5.58 -8.16
N ARG A 200 9.38 -5.31 -7.83
CA ARG A 200 8.63 -4.17 -8.34
C ARG A 200 8.01 -3.42 -7.19
N GLN A 201 8.05 -2.10 -7.26
CA GLN A 201 7.31 -1.25 -6.34
C GLN A 201 6.00 -0.86 -7.02
N TYR A 202 4.88 -1.20 -6.39
CA TYR A 202 3.54 -0.82 -6.83
C TYR A 202 3.04 0.32 -5.96
N THR A 203 2.69 1.44 -6.58
CA THR A 203 2.17 2.62 -5.90
C THR A 203 0.81 2.98 -6.46
N LEU A 204 -0.23 2.82 -5.64
CA LEU A 204 -1.60 3.23 -5.95
C LEU A 204 -1.79 4.68 -5.50
N MET A 205 -2.36 5.51 -6.37
CA MET A 205 -2.65 6.92 -6.11
C MET A 205 -4.09 7.22 -6.50
N ALA A 206 -4.86 7.80 -5.59
CA ALA A 206 -6.25 8.16 -5.87
C ALA A 206 -6.70 9.35 -5.02
N ARG A 207 -7.81 9.97 -5.40
CA ARG A 207 -8.46 10.99 -4.55
C ARG A 207 -9.08 10.39 -3.28
N LYS A 208 -9.52 9.13 -3.37
CA LYS A 208 -10.15 8.40 -2.26
C LYS A 208 -9.94 6.88 -2.43
N LEU A 209 -8.91 6.33 -1.80
CA LEU A 209 -8.55 4.90 -1.93
C LEU A 209 -9.34 4.01 -0.95
N THR A 210 -9.86 4.61 0.12
CA THR A 210 -10.43 3.89 1.26
C THR A 210 -11.55 2.90 0.94
N PRO A 211 -12.53 3.19 0.07
CA PRO A 211 -13.58 2.23 -0.29
C PRO A 211 -13.03 0.99 -1.02
N LEU A 212 -11.94 1.13 -1.77
CA LEU A 212 -11.28 0.01 -2.45
C LEU A 212 -10.47 -0.81 -1.44
N ILE A 213 -9.74 -0.15 -0.55
CA ILE A 213 -9.02 -0.80 0.56
C ILE A 213 -9.97 -1.63 1.39
N ASN A 214 -11.09 -1.06 1.86
CA ASN A 214 -12.06 -1.77 2.71
C ASN A 214 -12.66 -3.01 2.03
N LYS A 215 -12.82 -2.99 0.69
CA LYS A 215 -13.26 -4.16 -0.07
C LYS A 215 -12.14 -5.20 -0.19
N ALA A 216 -10.91 -4.77 -0.42
CA ALA A 216 -9.74 -5.64 -0.56
C ALA A 216 -9.37 -6.33 0.76
N THR A 217 -9.51 -5.63 1.88
CA THR A 217 -9.17 -6.13 3.23
C THR A 217 -10.32 -6.88 3.89
N TYR A 218 -11.46 -7.05 3.21
CA TYR A 218 -12.58 -7.84 3.72
C TYR A 218 -12.14 -9.28 4.04
N ASP A 219 -12.59 -9.78 5.19
CA ASP A 219 -12.29 -11.14 5.69
C ASP A 219 -10.79 -11.43 5.82
N LEU A 220 -9.99 -10.39 6.11
CA LEU A 220 -8.56 -10.49 6.31
C LEU A 220 -8.22 -10.42 7.81
N ALA A 221 -7.43 -11.39 8.25
CA ALA A 221 -6.91 -11.51 9.59
C ALA A 221 -5.41 -11.74 9.59
N MET A 222 -4.75 -11.22 10.61
CA MET A 222 -3.33 -11.39 10.87
C MET A 222 -3.12 -11.97 12.25
N MET A 223 -2.21 -12.94 12.36
CA MET A 223 -1.78 -13.49 13.64
C MET A 223 -0.28 -13.28 13.77
N LEU A 224 0.13 -12.69 14.89
CA LEU A 224 1.51 -12.45 15.29
C LEU A 224 1.75 -13.13 16.64
N SER A 225 2.37 -14.30 16.61
CA SER A 225 2.65 -15.12 17.79
C SER A 225 4.13 -15.53 17.82
N GLY A 226 4.91 -14.83 18.65
CA GLY A 226 6.37 -14.99 18.70
C GLY A 226 7.00 -14.84 17.30
N TYR A 227 7.61 -15.91 16.80
CA TYR A 227 8.24 -15.94 15.46
C TYR A 227 7.31 -16.38 14.34
N GLN A 228 6.12 -16.87 14.67
CA GLN A 228 5.15 -17.30 13.68
C GLN A 228 4.22 -16.15 13.34
N SER A 229 4.14 -15.85 12.05
CA SER A 229 3.18 -14.93 11.52
C SER A 229 2.35 -15.57 10.42
N ARG A 230 1.06 -15.21 10.38
CA ARG A 230 0.13 -15.72 9.37
C ARG A 230 -0.80 -14.60 8.95
N VAL A 231 -1.03 -14.51 7.64
CA VAL A 231 -2.07 -13.67 7.05
C VAL A 231 -3.09 -14.60 6.42
N GLY A 232 -4.36 -14.44 6.75
CA GLY A 232 -5.41 -15.35 6.33
C GLY A 232 -6.80 -14.84 6.67
N LYS A 233 -7.71 -15.76 6.97
CA LYS A 233 -9.08 -15.46 7.41
C LYS A 233 -9.24 -15.76 8.89
N VAL A 234 -10.17 -15.08 9.56
CA VAL A 234 -10.50 -15.41 10.95
C VAL A 234 -11.15 -16.80 10.98
N HIS A 235 -10.52 -17.72 11.72
CA HIS A 235 -11.14 -18.99 12.04
C HIS A 235 -11.76 -18.89 13.43
N SER A 236 -13.03 -19.27 13.54
CA SER A 236 -13.70 -19.53 14.83
C SER A 236 -14.18 -20.96 14.84
N GLN A 237 -13.83 -21.67 15.91
CA GLN A 237 -14.26 -23.06 16.16
C GLN A 237 -15.70 -23.12 16.67
N PHE A 238 -16.14 -22.09 17.39
CA PHE A 238 -17.44 -22.06 18.07
C PHE A 238 -18.22 -20.80 17.65
N PRO A 239 -19.48 -20.94 17.20
CA PRO A 239 -20.31 -19.79 16.88
C PRO A 239 -20.87 -19.12 18.15
N ILE A 240 -21.25 -17.84 18.08
CA ILE A 240 -21.67 -17.05 19.27
C ILE A 240 -22.87 -17.71 19.98
N ARG A 241 -23.80 -18.28 19.22
CA ARG A 241 -24.98 -19.00 19.74
C ARG A 241 -24.68 -20.22 20.62
N THR A 242 -23.45 -20.74 20.60
CA THR A 242 -23.08 -21.90 21.44
C THR A 242 -22.67 -21.50 22.84
N PHE A 243 -22.36 -20.22 23.07
CA PHE A 243 -22.03 -19.73 24.40
C PHE A 243 -23.29 -19.60 25.27
N PRO A 244 -23.17 -19.67 26.61
CA PRO A 244 -24.25 -19.38 27.56
C PRO A 244 -25.01 -18.06 27.30
N GLU A 245 -26.28 -17.98 27.69
CA GLU A 245 -27.16 -16.82 27.42
C GLU A 245 -26.64 -15.51 28.01
N ASP A 246 -25.99 -15.57 29.17
CA ASP A 246 -25.36 -14.42 29.81
C ASP A 246 -24.23 -13.85 28.94
N ILE A 247 -23.39 -14.71 28.37
CA ILE A 247 -22.32 -14.32 27.43
C ILE A 247 -22.92 -13.79 26.11
N GLN A 248 -24.02 -14.36 25.63
CA GLN A 248 -24.71 -13.84 24.45
C GLN A 248 -25.23 -12.42 24.70
N SER A 249 -25.88 -12.17 25.85
CA SER A 249 -26.36 -10.83 26.22
C SER A 249 -25.23 -9.80 26.36
N PHE A 250 -24.08 -10.23 26.88
CA PHE A 250 -22.87 -9.41 26.91
C PHE A 250 -22.35 -9.13 25.49
N THR A 251 -22.37 -10.14 24.62
CA THR A 251 -21.98 -10.01 23.21
C THR A 251 -22.86 -9.02 22.46
N ASP A 252 -24.16 -8.99 22.73
CA ASP A 252 -25.09 -8.01 22.17
C ASP A 252 -24.73 -6.58 22.63
N SER A 253 -24.35 -6.42 23.90
CA SER A 253 -23.88 -5.15 24.45
C SER A 253 -22.58 -4.68 23.77
N VAL A 254 -21.64 -5.60 23.53
CA VAL A 254 -20.42 -5.35 22.77
C VAL A 254 -20.75 -4.93 21.34
N GLN A 255 -21.66 -5.63 20.66
CA GLN A 255 -22.09 -5.30 19.30
C GLN A 255 -22.67 -3.89 19.21
N GLN A 256 -23.54 -3.50 20.15
CA GLN A 256 -24.09 -2.15 20.19
C GLN A 256 -23.00 -1.10 20.43
N ALA A 257 -22.05 -1.36 21.32
CA ALA A 257 -20.96 -0.44 21.61
C ALA A 257 -20.03 -0.24 20.40
N VAL A 258 -19.72 -1.30 19.64
CA VAL A 258 -18.91 -1.23 18.39
C VAL A 258 -19.53 -0.28 17.36
N LEU A 259 -20.86 -0.20 17.30
CA LEU A 259 -21.56 0.68 16.35
C LEU A 259 -21.53 2.15 16.79
N ASN A 260 -21.60 2.40 18.10
CA ASN A 260 -21.77 3.73 18.68
C ASN A 260 -20.45 4.44 18.99
N GLN A 261 -19.40 3.69 19.30
CA GLN A 261 -18.10 4.23 19.72
C GLN A 261 -17.07 4.12 18.60
N LYS A 262 -16.17 5.11 18.51
CA LYS A 262 -15.03 5.06 17.58
C LYS A 262 -13.95 4.11 18.10
N GLN A 263 -13.73 4.14 19.41
CA GLN A 263 -12.79 3.28 20.11
C GLN A 263 -13.55 2.51 21.17
N LEU A 264 -13.38 1.20 21.19
CA LEU A 264 -13.99 0.32 22.18
C LEU A 264 -12.92 -0.65 22.71
N ALA A 265 -12.76 -0.72 24.02
CA ALA A 265 -11.93 -1.72 24.67
C ALA A 265 -12.79 -2.64 25.55
N VAL A 266 -12.71 -3.94 25.27
CA VAL A 266 -13.44 -4.98 25.97
C VAL A 266 -12.44 -5.91 26.68
N LEU A 267 -12.62 -6.10 27.98
CA LEU A 267 -11.82 -7.05 28.76
C LEU A 267 -12.68 -8.20 29.28
N VAL A 268 -12.29 -9.43 28.95
CA VAL A 268 -12.91 -10.64 29.47
C VAL A 268 -11.94 -11.35 30.40
N HIS A 269 -12.39 -11.70 31.60
CA HIS A 269 -11.58 -12.41 32.59
C HIS A 269 -12.27 -13.64 33.17
N GLY A 270 -11.51 -14.61 33.68
CA GLY A 270 -12.08 -15.83 34.25
C GLY A 270 -11.07 -16.98 34.28
N GLU A 271 -11.44 -18.11 34.88
CA GLU A 271 -10.54 -19.27 34.97
C GLU A 271 -10.11 -19.80 33.58
N PRO A 272 -8.95 -20.44 33.45
CA PRO A 272 -8.58 -21.16 32.23
C PRO A 272 -9.64 -22.21 31.85
N GLY A 273 -9.91 -22.37 30.54
CA GLY A 273 -10.93 -23.31 30.05
C GLY A 273 -12.38 -22.77 30.08
N THR A 274 -12.59 -21.49 30.37
CA THR A 274 -13.92 -20.85 30.31
C THR A 274 -14.30 -20.38 28.90
N GLY A 275 -13.47 -20.60 27.87
CA GLY A 275 -13.80 -20.26 26.49
C GLY A 275 -13.54 -18.80 26.06
N LYS A 276 -12.81 -18.01 26.87
CA LYS A 276 -12.51 -16.58 26.60
C LYS A 276 -11.93 -16.32 25.20
N THR A 277 -10.90 -17.10 24.81
CA THR A 277 -10.25 -16.99 23.50
C THR A 277 -11.16 -17.45 22.35
N ALA A 278 -11.99 -18.47 22.60
CA ALA A 278 -12.98 -18.91 21.61
C ALA A 278 -14.05 -17.84 21.37
N TRP A 279 -14.47 -17.15 22.44
CA TRP A 279 -15.42 -16.05 22.35
C TRP A 279 -14.86 -14.87 21.55
N THR A 280 -13.63 -14.43 21.79
CA THR A 280 -13.04 -13.31 21.02
C THR A 280 -12.92 -13.65 19.53
N GLN A 281 -12.56 -14.88 19.19
CA GLN A 281 -12.55 -15.36 17.79
C GLN A 281 -13.95 -15.41 17.17
N ALA A 282 -14.96 -15.82 17.93
CA ALA A 282 -16.35 -15.86 17.49
C ALA A 282 -16.88 -14.44 17.21
N VAL A 283 -16.66 -13.50 18.14
CA VAL A 283 -17.02 -12.07 17.98
C VAL A 283 -16.31 -11.46 16.78
N ALA A 284 -15.00 -11.73 16.63
CA ALA A 284 -14.24 -11.22 15.51
C ALA A 284 -14.80 -11.69 14.16
N LYS A 285 -15.13 -12.98 14.05
CA LYS A 285 -15.64 -13.58 12.81
C LYS A 285 -17.09 -13.21 12.49
N GLU A 286 -17.99 -13.23 13.48
CA GLU A 286 -19.43 -13.08 13.25
C GLU A 286 -19.92 -11.64 13.34
N ILE A 287 -19.21 -10.76 14.06
CA ILE A 287 -19.61 -9.36 14.26
C ILE A 287 -18.64 -8.42 13.54
N LEU A 288 -17.34 -8.51 13.83
CA LEU A 288 -16.38 -7.50 13.37
C LEU A 288 -16.03 -7.62 11.89
N VAL A 289 -15.80 -8.83 11.38
CA VAL A 289 -15.51 -9.07 9.95
C VAL A 289 -16.65 -8.59 9.03
N PRO A 290 -17.94 -8.88 9.29
CA PRO A 290 -19.05 -8.32 8.51
C PRO A 290 -19.14 -6.79 8.55
N LEU A 291 -18.69 -6.17 9.64
CA LEU A 291 -18.56 -4.73 9.76
C LEU A 291 -17.31 -4.17 9.06
N GLY A 292 -16.49 -5.02 8.42
CA GLY A 292 -15.31 -4.63 7.66
C GLY A 292 -14.07 -4.35 8.50
N TYR A 293 -13.99 -4.88 9.72
CA TYR A 293 -12.77 -4.78 10.54
C TYR A 293 -11.71 -5.77 10.06
N VAL A 294 -10.48 -5.29 9.95
CA VAL A 294 -9.30 -6.15 9.80
C VAL A 294 -8.87 -6.61 11.19
N ILE A 295 -8.70 -7.92 11.36
CA ILE A 295 -8.46 -8.52 12.67
C ILE A 295 -6.95 -8.77 12.86
N PHE A 296 -6.40 -8.31 13.97
CA PHE A 296 -5.01 -8.52 14.37
C PHE A 296 -5.00 -9.29 15.69
N ILE A 297 -4.55 -10.54 15.66
CA ILE A 297 -4.34 -11.36 16.86
C ILE A 297 -2.88 -11.21 17.24
N LEU A 298 -2.63 -10.51 18.36
CA LEU A 298 -1.29 -10.14 18.81
C LEU A 298 -0.97 -10.82 20.13
N ASP A 299 0.19 -11.47 20.17
CA ASP A 299 0.79 -11.93 21.41
C ASP A 299 1.56 -10.81 22.13
N HIS A 300 1.97 -11.12 23.35
CA HIS A 300 2.61 -10.19 24.28
C HIS A 300 3.85 -9.46 23.75
N ASP A 301 4.66 -10.10 22.93
CA ASP A 301 5.85 -9.46 22.38
C ASP A 301 5.56 -8.64 21.11
N ALA A 302 4.50 -8.98 20.38
CA ALA A 302 4.14 -8.30 19.14
C ALA A 302 3.50 -6.93 19.40
N ILE A 303 2.70 -6.81 20.45
CA ILE A 303 1.96 -5.58 20.73
C ILE A 303 2.87 -4.38 21.03
N ALA A 304 4.02 -4.60 21.66
CA ALA A 304 4.91 -3.54 22.12
C ALA A 304 5.48 -2.67 20.98
N ASN A 305 5.57 -3.24 19.78
CA ASN A 305 6.09 -2.59 18.59
C ASN A 305 5.02 -2.47 17.49
N PHE A 306 3.77 -2.81 17.80
CA PHE A 306 2.69 -2.79 16.82
C PHE A 306 2.13 -1.38 16.69
N VAL A 307 2.20 -0.84 15.48
CA VAL A 307 1.52 0.40 15.10
C VAL A 307 0.47 0.04 14.06
N PRO A 308 -0.81 0.37 14.28
CA PRO A 308 -1.82 0.01 13.32
C PRO A 308 -1.65 0.76 12.00
N PRO A 309 -1.85 0.10 10.85
CA PRO A 309 -1.66 0.72 9.55
C PRO A 309 -2.63 1.90 9.35
N THR A 310 -2.08 3.05 8.96
CA THR A 310 -2.83 4.30 8.76
C THR A 310 -3.87 4.22 7.63
N TYR A 311 -3.61 3.39 6.60
CA TYR A 311 -4.50 3.22 5.46
C TYR A 311 -5.78 2.40 5.77
N LEU A 312 -5.88 1.77 6.94
CA LEU A 312 -7.05 0.99 7.36
C LEU A 312 -8.03 1.84 8.17
N GLU A 313 -9.32 1.83 7.82
CA GLU A 313 -10.35 2.55 8.58
C GLU A 313 -10.85 1.80 9.82
N ARG A 314 -10.86 0.47 9.80
CA ARG A 314 -11.48 -0.36 10.85
C ARG A 314 -10.55 -1.47 11.26
N ILE A 315 -10.09 -1.42 12.51
CA ILE A 315 -9.05 -2.30 13.03
C ILE A 315 -9.56 -2.93 14.31
N CYS A 316 -9.44 -4.25 14.41
CA CYS A 316 -9.65 -4.96 15.65
C CYS A 316 -8.34 -5.58 16.11
N ILE A 317 -7.96 -5.32 17.36
CA ILE A 317 -6.80 -5.93 18.01
C ILE A 317 -7.30 -6.91 19.06
N ILE A 318 -6.94 -8.18 18.92
CA ILE A 318 -7.21 -9.24 19.90
C ILE A 318 -5.92 -9.51 20.65
N ILE A 319 -5.96 -9.35 21.97
CA ILE A 319 -4.85 -9.57 22.89
C ILE A 319 -5.23 -10.72 23.79
N ASN A 320 -4.48 -11.82 23.68
CA ASN A 320 -4.67 -12.97 24.56
C ASN A 320 -3.74 -12.87 25.77
N GLU A 321 -4.23 -13.28 26.94
CA GLU A 321 -3.45 -13.30 28.19
C GLU A 321 -2.83 -11.95 28.56
N ALA A 322 -3.67 -10.90 28.57
CA ALA A 322 -3.26 -9.53 28.91
C ALA A 322 -2.66 -9.41 30.33
N ASP A 323 -2.93 -10.36 31.22
CA ASP A 323 -2.31 -10.48 32.55
C ASP A 323 -0.81 -10.79 32.50
N ASN A 324 -0.32 -11.41 31.42
CA ASN A 324 1.11 -11.60 31.19
C ASN A 324 1.80 -10.33 30.66
N LEU A 325 1.02 -9.39 30.11
CA LEU A 325 1.49 -8.16 29.48
C LEU A 325 1.66 -6.99 30.45
N ALA A 326 0.76 -6.85 31.41
CA ALA A 326 0.68 -5.69 32.29
C ALA A 326 1.00 -6.06 33.74
N GLN A 327 2.15 -6.70 33.99
CA GLN A 327 2.59 -7.03 35.35
C GLN A 327 2.81 -5.78 36.21
N ASP A 328 2.46 -5.88 37.49
CA ASP A 328 2.45 -4.78 38.45
C ASP A 328 3.83 -4.07 38.56
N ARG A 329 3.79 -2.73 38.50
CA ARG A 329 4.96 -1.82 38.46
C ARG A 329 5.82 -1.87 39.73
N ALA A 330 5.34 -2.55 40.77
CA ALA A 330 6.03 -2.73 42.04
C ALA A 330 7.15 -3.79 42.00
N SER A 331 7.26 -4.59 40.93
CA SER A 331 8.40 -5.46 40.71
C SER A 331 9.53 -4.69 40.01
N GLU A 332 10.76 -4.70 40.56
CA GLU A 332 11.92 -3.97 40.02
C GLU A 332 12.24 -4.28 38.53
N VAL A 333 11.69 -5.38 38.00
CA VAL A 333 11.81 -5.80 36.60
C VAL A 333 10.88 -5.02 35.65
N ALA A 334 9.82 -4.38 36.16
CA ALA A 334 8.83 -3.67 35.37
C ALA A 334 9.25 -2.24 34.94
N GLN A 335 10.32 -1.67 35.53
CA GLN A 335 10.79 -0.32 35.20
C GLN A 335 11.40 -0.18 33.78
N TYR A 336 11.66 -1.30 33.09
CA TYR A 336 12.19 -1.32 31.72
C TYR A 336 11.17 -1.74 30.65
N ASN A 337 9.90 -1.94 31.02
CA ASN A 337 8.89 -2.48 30.09
C ASN A 337 8.15 -1.37 29.32
N ASN A 338 8.72 -0.95 28.19
CA ASN A 338 8.03 -0.12 27.17
C ASN A 338 6.69 -0.74 26.70
N LYS A 339 6.45 -2.03 26.96
CA LYS A 339 5.25 -2.78 26.54
C LYS A 339 3.97 -2.26 27.20
N THR A 340 3.98 -2.04 28.52
CA THR A 340 2.79 -1.58 29.25
C THR A 340 2.42 -0.15 28.87
N GLU A 341 3.42 0.71 28.68
CA GLU A 341 3.22 2.09 28.21
C GLU A 341 2.62 2.13 26.80
N HIS A 342 3.10 1.27 25.90
CA HIS A 342 2.56 1.17 24.54
C HIS A 342 1.10 0.69 24.53
N ILE A 343 0.75 -0.31 25.34
CA ILE A 343 -0.65 -0.76 25.46
C ILE A 343 -1.53 0.34 26.05
N LEU A 344 -1.05 1.04 27.07
CA LEU A 344 -1.77 2.15 27.67
C LEU A 344 -2.01 3.28 26.66
N SER A 345 -1.03 3.58 25.81
CA SER A 345 -1.17 4.61 24.79
C SER A 345 -2.02 4.15 23.59
N LEU A 346 -2.06 2.85 23.28
CA LEU A 346 -3.06 2.26 22.38
C LEU A 346 -4.49 2.41 22.96
N LEU A 347 -4.67 2.16 24.26
CA LEU A 347 -5.97 2.28 24.94
C LEU A 347 -6.40 3.73 25.15
N ASP A 348 -5.47 4.65 25.43
CA ASP A 348 -5.74 6.08 25.55
C ASP A 348 -6.02 6.75 24.19
N GLY A 349 -5.73 6.05 23.09
CA GLY A 349 -5.87 6.59 21.74
C GLY A 349 -4.77 7.60 21.36
N THR A 350 -3.78 7.81 22.22
CA THR A 350 -2.73 8.82 22.07
C THR A 350 -1.72 8.47 20.98
N LEU A 351 -1.43 7.18 20.77
CA LEU A 351 -0.57 6.74 19.66
C LEU A 351 -1.14 7.09 18.29
N TYR A 352 -2.46 7.13 18.16
CA TYR A 352 -3.14 7.43 16.89
C TYR A 352 -3.34 8.92 16.69
N GLN A 353 -3.59 9.67 17.77
CA GLN A 353 -3.82 11.12 17.69
C GLN A 353 -2.52 11.93 17.51
N SER A 354 -1.37 11.37 17.87
CA SER A 354 -0.06 12.04 17.78
C SER A 354 0.64 11.88 16.42
N VAL A 355 0.18 10.96 15.57
CA VAL A 355 0.68 10.80 14.19
C VAL A 355 -0.29 11.49 13.23
N ILE A 356 -0.06 12.78 13.00
CA ILE A 356 -0.71 13.54 11.93
C ILE A 356 0.14 13.28 10.68
N ASP A 357 -0.41 12.58 9.71
CA ASP A 357 0.22 12.46 8.39
C ASP A 357 0.38 13.86 7.77
N GLU A 358 1.44 14.10 7.00
CA GLU A 358 1.75 15.41 6.40
C GLU A 358 0.61 15.94 5.50
N SER A 359 -0.29 15.03 5.08
CA SER A 359 -1.53 15.28 4.36
C SER A 359 -2.64 15.98 5.19
N GLY A 360 -2.48 16.08 6.51
CA GLY A 360 -3.47 16.67 7.42
C GLY A 360 -4.74 15.84 7.60
N ILE A 361 -4.76 14.58 7.13
CA ILE A 361 -5.92 13.70 7.17
C ILE A 361 -5.90 12.93 8.49
N GLN A 362 -6.68 13.38 9.47
CA GLN A 362 -7.14 12.49 10.54
C GLN A 362 -8.11 11.48 9.93
N MET A 363 -7.62 10.34 9.43
CA MET A 363 -8.51 9.23 9.15
C MET A 363 -9.22 8.88 10.47
N GLN A 364 -10.56 8.92 10.47
CA GLN A 364 -11.36 8.51 11.62
C GLN A 364 -11.32 6.98 11.72
N GLN A 365 -10.18 6.44 12.11
CA GLN A 365 -10.01 5.03 12.36
C GLN A 365 -10.94 4.60 13.50
N ARG A 366 -11.64 3.48 13.30
CA ARG A 366 -12.39 2.80 14.34
C ARG A 366 -11.56 1.65 14.88
N LEU A 367 -11.35 1.64 16.19
CA LEU A 367 -10.51 0.68 16.87
C LEU A 367 -11.33 -0.13 17.87
N VAL A 368 -11.27 -1.46 17.76
CA VAL A 368 -11.86 -2.38 18.74
C VAL A 368 -10.76 -3.23 19.34
N ILE A 369 -10.55 -3.13 20.64
CA ILE A 369 -9.55 -3.91 21.37
C ILE A 369 -10.30 -4.97 22.19
N LEU A 370 -10.07 -6.24 21.88
CA LEU A 370 -10.60 -7.38 22.63
C LEU A 370 -9.47 -8.00 23.45
N MET A 371 -9.56 -7.97 24.77
CA MET A 371 -8.56 -8.50 25.68
C MET A 371 -9.12 -9.69 26.45
N THR A 372 -8.30 -10.72 26.64
CA THR A 372 -8.60 -11.81 27.57
C THR A 372 -7.54 -11.87 28.66
N CYS A 373 -7.93 -12.14 29.91
CA CYS A 373 -6.99 -12.41 30.99
C CYS A 373 -7.50 -13.55 31.90
N ASN A 374 -6.61 -14.20 32.64
CA ASN A 374 -7.03 -15.20 33.62
C ASN A 374 -7.40 -14.55 34.95
N THR A 375 -6.56 -13.64 35.44
CA THR A 375 -6.83 -12.88 36.67
C THR A 375 -6.69 -11.38 36.45
N THR A 376 -7.60 -10.60 37.04
CA THR A 376 -7.57 -9.13 36.99
C THR A 376 -6.57 -8.54 37.98
N GLU A 377 -6.19 -9.29 39.03
CA GLU A 377 -5.27 -8.85 40.08
C GLU A 377 -3.86 -8.54 39.57
N ARG A 378 -3.44 -9.21 38.48
CA ARG A 378 -2.11 -9.04 37.90
C ARG A 378 -2.01 -7.85 36.95
N LEU A 379 -3.14 -7.25 36.57
CA LEU A 379 -3.18 -6.14 35.62
C LEU A 379 -2.84 -4.83 36.32
N ASP A 380 -2.06 -3.97 35.64
CA ASP A 380 -1.83 -2.60 36.06
C ASP A 380 -3.18 -1.90 36.35
N PRO A 381 -3.41 -1.38 37.57
CA PRO A 381 -4.64 -0.67 37.94
C PRO A 381 -4.95 0.51 37.00
N ALA A 382 -3.94 1.06 36.34
CA ALA A 382 -4.11 2.11 35.36
C ALA A 382 -4.89 1.64 34.11
N MET A 383 -4.79 0.37 33.71
CA MET A 383 -5.56 -0.21 32.60
C MET A 383 -7.06 -0.26 32.91
N LEU A 384 -7.40 -0.51 34.18
CA LEU A 384 -8.78 -0.69 34.65
C LEU A 384 -9.54 0.64 34.84
N ARG A 385 -8.90 1.78 34.58
CA ARG A 385 -9.53 3.09 34.72
C ARG A 385 -10.62 3.30 33.65
N LYS A 386 -11.70 3.95 34.07
CA LYS A 386 -12.81 4.33 33.19
C LYS A 386 -12.29 5.18 32.02
N GLY A 387 -12.61 4.77 30.79
CA GLY A 387 -12.12 5.39 29.55
C GLY A 387 -11.00 4.62 28.85
N ARG A 388 -10.38 3.63 29.50
CA ARG A 388 -9.43 2.68 28.87
C ARG A 388 -10.03 1.32 28.61
N ILE A 389 -10.89 0.85 29.52
CA ILE A 389 -11.74 -0.32 29.33
C ILE A 389 -13.18 0.14 29.45
N ASP A 390 -13.96 -0.10 28.41
CA ASP A 390 -15.36 0.32 28.32
C ASP A 390 -16.30 -0.77 28.83
N LEU A 391 -15.99 -2.02 28.50
CA LEU A 391 -16.80 -3.18 28.85
C LEU A 391 -15.92 -4.25 29.50
N MET A 392 -16.40 -4.81 30.61
CA MET A 392 -15.73 -5.89 31.31
C MET A 392 -16.74 -6.97 31.69
N TYR A 393 -16.38 -8.24 31.48
CA TYR A 393 -17.22 -9.37 31.88
C TYR A 393 -16.39 -10.54 32.43
N LYS A 394 -16.95 -11.22 33.45
CA LYS A 394 -16.34 -12.36 34.10
C LYS A 394 -16.96 -13.65 33.57
N PHE A 395 -16.14 -14.53 33.01
CA PHE A 395 -16.54 -15.85 32.56
C PHE A 395 -16.40 -16.83 33.72
N GLU A 396 -17.53 -17.32 34.22
CA GLU A 396 -17.58 -18.20 35.40
C GLU A 396 -17.76 -19.68 35.05
N GLN A 397 -18.36 -19.98 33.90
CA GLN A 397 -18.65 -21.34 33.47
C GLN A 397 -17.53 -21.90 32.61
N LYS A 398 -17.11 -23.15 32.87
CA LYS A 398 -16.18 -23.87 32.01
C LYS A 398 -16.85 -24.19 30.69
N PHE A 399 -16.22 -23.75 29.61
CA PHE A 399 -16.67 -23.95 28.24
C PHE A 399 -15.68 -24.93 27.62
N VAL A 400 -16.01 -26.22 27.78
CA VAL A 400 -15.19 -27.44 27.59
C VAL A 400 -14.35 -27.83 28.82
#